data_AF-A0A8T4WQX4-F1
#
_entry.id   AF-A0A8T4WQX4-F1
#
_cell.length_a   1.000
_cell.length_b   1.000
_cell.length_c   1.000
_cell.angle_alpha   90.00
_cell.angle_beta   90.00
_cell.angle_gamma   90.00
#
_symmetry.space_group_name_H-M   'P 1'
#
loop_
_entity.id
_entity.type
_entity.pdbx_description
1 polymer ?
#
loop_
_entity_poly.entity_id
_entity_poly.type
_entity_poly.pdbx_seq_one_letter_code
_entity_poly.pdbx_strand_id
1 'polypeptide(L)'
;MPKTPYSEPCEGSMGKTGSWRTFDPVIDYDECIKCRTCWLYCPEACITLDEDGTPHIDLEYCKGCGICAQVCPKDCIEMERKMELEEADI
;
A
#
# COMPACT_ATOMS: atom_id res chain seq x y z
N MET A 1 7.28 -16.06 16.19
CA MET A 1 6.74 -16.24 14.82
C MET A 1 5.58 -15.26 14.67
N PRO A 2 5.48 -14.52 13.56
CA PRO A 2 4.27 -13.77 13.26
C PRO A 2 3.08 -14.73 13.30
N LYS A 3 1.92 -14.25 13.78
CA LYS A 3 0.73 -15.10 13.99
C LYS A 3 0.14 -15.64 12.67
N THR A 4 0.63 -15.16 11.53
CA THR A 4 0.18 -15.52 10.18
C THR A 4 1.40 -15.72 9.30
N PRO A 5 1.45 -16.77 8.45
CA PRO A 5 2.61 -17.07 7.60
C PRO A 5 2.63 -16.19 6.34
N TYR A 6 2.67 -14.86 6.52
CA TYR A 6 2.88 -13.91 5.43
C TYR A 6 4.33 -13.41 5.46
N SER A 7 4.84 -13.04 4.29
CA SER A 7 6.16 -12.40 4.14
C SER A 7 5.99 -10.88 4.28
N GLU A 8 6.99 -10.22 4.87
CA GLU A 8 7.04 -8.76 4.96
C GLU A 8 8.03 -8.22 3.91
N PRO A 9 7.77 -7.03 3.32
CA PRO A 9 8.73 -6.38 2.44
C PRO A 9 10.10 -6.21 3.10
N CYS A 10 11.16 -6.42 2.32
CA CYS A 10 12.53 -6.17 2.75
C CYS A 10 13.35 -5.58 1.61
N GLU A 11 14.47 -4.95 1.97
CA GLU A 11 15.36 -4.32 1.00
C GLU A 11 15.99 -5.37 0.07
N GLY A 12 15.72 -5.24 -1.23
CA GLY A 12 16.25 -6.14 -2.25
C GLY A 12 17.58 -5.64 -2.83
N SER A 13 18.09 -6.36 -3.84
CA SER A 13 19.33 -5.98 -4.53
C SER A 13 19.27 -4.63 -5.25
N MET A 14 18.07 -4.14 -5.55
CA MET A 14 17.82 -2.83 -6.19
C MET A 14 17.22 -1.83 -5.19
N GLY A 15 17.41 -2.04 -3.88
CA GLY A 15 16.92 -1.17 -2.81
C GLY A 15 15.42 -1.33 -2.53
N LYS A 16 14.81 -0.23 -2.07
CA LYS A 16 13.38 -0.12 -1.74
C LYS A 16 12.53 0.00 -3.02
N THR A 17 11.44 -0.78 -3.11
CA THR A 17 10.63 -0.87 -4.33
C THR A 17 9.64 0.28 -4.53
N GLY A 18 9.50 1.18 -3.57
CA GLY A 18 8.55 2.28 -3.61
C GLY A 18 8.83 3.32 -4.68
N SER A 19 10.09 3.42 -5.14
CA SER A 19 10.49 4.27 -6.26
C SER A 19 9.90 3.83 -7.61
N TRP A 20 9.33 2.62 -7.70
CA TRP A 20 8.79 2.08 -8.96
C TRP A 20 7.39 2.63 -9.30
N ARG A 21 6.77 3.38 -8.38
CA ARG A 21 5.41 3.88 -8.53
C ARG A 21 5.32 5.08 -9.45
N THR A 22 4.31 5.05 -10.32
CA THR A 22 3.78 6.25 -11.00
C THR A 22 2.55 6.82 -10.30
N PHE A 23 1.82 5.98 -9.56
CA PHE A 23 0.60 6.35 -8.83
C PHE A 23 0.69 5.87 -7.38
N ASP A 24 0.22 6.72 -6.46
CA ASP A 24 0.11 6.42 -5.04
C ASP A 24 -1.35 6.09 -4.69
N PRO A 25 -1.62 4.99 -3.95
CA PRO A 25 -2.94 4.73 -3.41
C PRO A 25 -3.23 5.66 -2.23
N VAL A 26 -4.35 6.38 -2.28
CA VAL A 26 -4.84 7.28 -1.23
C VAL A 26 -6.15 6.72 -0.69
N ILE A 27 -6.21 6.47 0.62
CA ILE A 27 -7.41 5.93 1.28
C ILE A 27 -8.24 7.09 1.82
N ASP A 28 -9.52 7.13 1.46
CA ASP A 28 -10.51 7.90 2.19
C ASP A 28 -10.93 7.11 3.44
N TYR A 29 -10.48 7.59 4.61
CA TYR A 29 -10.70 6.92 5.88
C TYR A 29 -12.12 7.10 6.42
N ASP A 30 -12.86 8.12 5.97
CA ASP A 30 -14.24 8.35 6.42
C ASP A 30 -15.20 7.30 5.81
N GLU A 31 -14.94 6.87 4.58
CA GLU A 31 -15.71 5.82 3.90
C GLU A 31 -15.17 4.39 4.16
N CYS A 32 -14.00 4.26 4.79
CA CYS A 32 -13.36 2.98 5.05
C CYS A 32 -14.07 2.18 6.15
N ILE A 33 -14.68 1.05 5.77
CA ILE A 33 -15.36 0.14 6.70
C ILE A 33 -14.44 -0.88 7.39
N LYS A 34 -13.12 -0.74 7.26
CA LYS A 34 -12.10 -1.61 7.88
C LYS A 34 -12.30 -3.12 7.59
N CYS A 35 -12.75 -3.44 6.37
CA CYS A 35 -13.03 -4.82 5.95
C CYS A 35 -11.78 -5.69 5.73
N ARG A 36 -10.59 -5.08 5.67
CA ARG A 36 -9.28 -5.73 5.51
C ARG A 36 -9.05 -6.42 4.16
N THR A 37 -9.93 -6.20 3.18
CA THR A 37 -9.77 -6.74 1.82
C THR A 37 -8.51 -6.22 1.15
N CYS A 38 -8.25 -4.91 1.21
CA CYS A 38 -7.03 -4.33 0.65
C CYS A 38 -5.76 -4.96 1.25
N TRP A 39 -5.74 -5.17 2.57
CA TRP A 39 -4.67 -5.84 3.30
C TRP A 39 -4.42 -7.26 2.81
N LEU A 40 -5.49 -8.06 2.71
CA LEU A 40 -5.41 -9.46 2.31
C LEU A 40 -4.91 -9.65 0.86
N TYR A 41 -5.32 -8.76 -0.05
CA TYR A 41 -5.02 -8.88 -1.48
C TYR A 41 -3.74 -8.14 -1.91
N CYS A 42 -3.06 -7.43 -1.02
CA CYS A 42 -1.79 -6.77 -1.36
C CYS A 42 -0.72 -7.84 -1.65
N PRO A 43 -0.25 -7.98 -2.91
CA PRO A 43 0.68 -9.05 -3.28
C PRO A 43 2.07 -8.88 -2.65
N GLU A 44 2.42 -7.64 -2.30
CA GLU A 44 3.68 -7.29 -1.66
C GLU A 44 3.57 -7.21 -0.14
N ALA A 45 2.37 -7.40 0.45
CA ALA A 45 2.13 -7.21 1.88
C ALA A 45 2.55 -5.81 2.41
N CYS A 46 2.45 -4.77 1.60
CA CYS A 46 2.76 -3.38 1.97
C CYS A 46 1.63 -2.69 2.75
N ILE A 47 0.66 -3.43 3.28
CA ILE A 47 -0.44 -2.85 4.06
C ILE A 47 -0.36 -3.40 5.47
N THR A 48 -0.36 -2.54 6.46
CA THR A 48 -0.44 -2.90 7.88
C THR A 48 -1.81 -2.51 8.42
N LEU A 49 -2.19 -3.09 9.55
CA LEU A 49 -3.44 -2.80 10.24
C LEU A 49 -3.12 -2.32 11.66
N ASP A 50 -3.72 -1.20 12.06
CA ASP A 50 -3.72 -0.76 13.46
C ASP A 50 -4.55 -1.70 14.35
N GLU A 51 -4.52 -1.45 15.66
CA GLU A 51 -5.29 -2.24 16.65
C GLU A 51 -6.80 -2.25 16.36
N ASP A 52 -7.32 -1.17 15.80
CA ASP A 52 -8.73 -1.00 15.43
C ASP A 52 -9.05 -1.52 14.01
N GLY A 53 -8.05 -2.04 13.30
CA GLY A 53 -8.15 -2.55 11.94
C GLY A 53 -8.06 -1.50 10.83
N THR A 54 -7.65 -0.27 11.15
CA THR A 54 -7.41 0.79 10.15
C THR A 54 -6.20 0.44 9.27
N PRO A 55 -6.33 0.44 7.94
CA PRO A 55 -5.24 0.09 7.04
C PRO A 55 -4.27 1.25 6.79
N HIS A 56 -2.97 0.95 6.79
CA HIS A 56 -1.90 1.88 6.41
C HIS A 56 -1.06 1.29 5.30
N ILE A 57 -0.74 2.09 4.27
CA ILE A 57 0.03 1.64 3.11
C ILE A 57 1.46 2.11 3.26
N ASP A 58 2.40 1.16 3.24
CA ASP A 58 3.83 1.43 3.20
C ASP A 58 4.26 1.86 1.79
N LEU A 59 4.40 3.18 1.64
CA LEU A 59 4.89 3.83 0.42
C LEU A 59 6.41 3.69 0.21
N GLU A 60 7.16 3.04 1.10
CA GLU A 60 8.57 2.71 0.82
C GLU A 60 8.70 1.46 -0.06
N TYR A 61 7.72 0.56 -0.04
CA TYR A 61 7.76 -0.68 -0.81
C TYR A 61 6.58 -0.87 -1.78
N CYS A 62 5.47 -0.17 -1.58
CA CYS A 62 4.30 -0.26 -2.47
C CYS A 62 4.70 -0.05 -3.94
N LYS A 63 4.20 -0.87 -4.86
CA LYS A 63 4.49 -0.74 -6.30
C LYS A 63 3.42 0.02 -7.09
N GLY A 64 2.39 0.52 -6.41
CA GLY A 64 1.33 1.33 -7.05
C GLY A 64 0.48 0.52 -8.03
N CYS A 65 0.33 -0.79 -7.80
CA CYS A 65 -0.36 -1.71 -8.73
C CYS A 65 -1.87 -1.51 -8.81
N GLY A 66 -2.49 -0.79 -7.87
CA GLY A 66 -3.93 -0.50 -7.86
C GLY A 66 -4.84 -1.64 -7.44
N ILE A 67 -4.32 -2.82 -7.09
CA ILE A 67 -5.15 -3.97 -6.65
C ILE A 67 -5.99 -3.60 -5.42
N CYS A 68 -5.41 -2.89 -4.44
CA CYS A 68 -6.12 -2.45 -3.24
C CYS A 68 -7.36 -1.61 -3.57
N ALA A 69 -7.24 -0.69 -4.54
CA ALA A 69 -8.35 0.11 -5.04
C ALA A 69 -9.40 -0.75 -5.73
N GLN A 70 -8.99 -1.63 -6.64
CA GLN A 70 -9.91 -2.50 -7.39
C GLN A 70 -10.72 -3.45 -6.50
N VAL A 71 -10.13 -3.95 -5.41
CA VAL A 71 -10.82 -4.90 -4.51
C VAL A 71 -11.59 -4.22 -3.39
N CYS A 72 -11.50 -2.89 -3.26
CA CYS A 72 -12.17 -2.17 -2.19
C CYS A 72 -13.69 -2.19 -2.44
N PRO A 73 -14.51 -2.83 -1.58
CA PRO A 73 -15.96 -2.91 -1.81
C PRO A 73 -16.68 -1.57 -1.64
N LYS A 74 -15.98 -0.55 -1.13
CA LYS A 74 -16.48 0.80 -0.89
C LYS A 74 -15.92 1.82 -1.88
N ASP A 75 -15.04 1.38 -2.80
CA ASP A 75 -14.34 2.24 -3.76
C ASP A 75 -13.66 3.47 -3.11
N CYS A 76 -13.26 3.35 -1.84
CA CYS A 76 -12.70 4.45 -1.03
C CYS A 76 -11.17 4.55 -1.12
N ILE A 77 -10.55 3.99 -2.15
CA ILE A 77 -9.10 4.08 -2.38
C ILE A 77 -8.90 4.58 -3.80
N GLU A 78 -8.34 5.78 -3.93
CA GLU A 78 -8.05 6.41 -5.21
C GLU A 78 -6.57 6.26 -5.58
N MET A 79 -6.28 6.08 -6.87
CA MET A 79 -4.90 6.02 -7.37
C MET A 79 -4.51 7.39 -7.90
N GLU A 80 -3.81 8.17 -7.10
CA GLU A 80 -3.39 9.52 -7.46
C GLU A 80 -2.05 9.50 -8.19
N ARG A 81 -1.89 10.31 -9.24
CA ARG A 81 -0.61 10.41 -9.95
C ARG A 81 0.39 11.10 -9.05
N LYS A 82 1.53 10.44 -8.80
CA LYS A 82 2.65 11.04 -8.10
C LYS A 82 3.17 12.23 -8.92
N MET A 83 2.97 13.46 -8.44
CA MET A 83 3.64 14.63 -9.01
C MET A 83 5.09 14.60 -8.56
N GLU A 84 6.03 14.47 -9.50
CA GLU A 84 7.46 14.54 -9.23
C GLU A 84 7.84 15.96 -8.78
N LEU A 85 7.83 16.20 -7.47
CA LEU A 85 8.49 17.36 -6.85
C LEU A 85 9.16 16.90 -5.56
N GLU A 86 10.32 16.26 -5.70
CA GLU A 86 11.57 16.50 -4.96
C GLU A 86 12.58 15.41 -5.34
N GLU A 87 13.46 15.83 -6.25
CA GLU A 87 14.85 15.41 -6.45
C GLU A 87 15.16 13.91 -6.38
N ALA A 88 15.42 13.37 -7.57
CA ALA A 88 16.46 12.38 -7.72
C ALA A 88 17.71 12.85 -6.96
N ASP A 89 18.01 12.18 -5.85
CA ASP A 89 19.34 12.17 -5.25
C ASP A 89 20.33 11.63 -6.31
N ILE A 90 20.87 12.56 -7.10
CA ILE A 90 22.09 12.40 -7.91
C ILE A 90 23.27 12.86 -7.07
#